data_AF-G0S4C9-F1
#
_entry.id   AF-G0S4C9-F1
#
_cell.length_a   1.000
_cell.length_b   1.000
_cell.length_c   1.000
_cell.angle_alpha   90.00
_cell.angle_beta   90.00
_cell.angle_gamma   90.00
#
_symmetry.space_group_name_H-M   'P 1'
#
loop_
_entity.id
_entity.type
_entity.pdbx_description
1 polymer ?
#
loop_
_entity_poly.entity_id
_entity_poly.type
_entity_poly.pdbx_seq_one_letter_code
_entity_poly.pdbx_strand_id
1 'polypeptide(L)'
;MVHIPPQCPLWFKSPNDDDNAPISPPKDVKACIPDFPKFGLHNCGNHRYNTENKNIHIYFQRFQRSVLRGQSRNLSGSIELACTKCNTLTPLSHLHDLPCGDLVCLVCLRRLIARVYANIAQNWRAIRHTRNQIDQLERQLHDAEIGGDPEETPSNGRAKKRRLSWPKISAFTNIRHENLEKECFNLSKRLLELAGLTCCGVSMRLGRLLACLPPETARDLWLIFQWVKDPPYRQRVCAWPDCGAYIAACCRWDVGASGYRYHCVVCQGNSQDCSRTIEQEQTRFPYLPKGQPALTPAR
;
A
#
# COMPACT_ATOMS: atom_id res chain seq x y z
N MET A 1 41.62 4.09 -10.62
CA MET A 1 41.25 4.65 -9.30
C MET A 1 39.75 4.87 -9.30
N VAL A 2 39.01 4.09 -8.52
CA VAL A 2 37.55 4.20 -8.42
C VAL A 2 37.26 5.43 -7.56
N HIS A 3 36.59 6.43 -8.13
CA HIS A 3 36.04 7.53 -7.36
C HIS A 3 34.95 6.96 -6.43
N ILE A 4 35.30 6.74 -5.17
CA ILE A 4 34.33 6.48 -4.11
C ILE A 4 33.69 7.84 -3.79
N PRO A 5 32.40 8.05 -4.08
CA PRO A 5 31.74 9.30 -3.71
C PRO A 5 31.81 9.49 -2.18
N PRO A 6 31.86 10.75 -1.70
CA PRO A 6 32.04 11.05 -0.28
C PRO A 6 30.95 10.34 0.52
N GLN A 7 31.38 9.61 1.55
CA GLN A 7 30.50 8.84 2.43
C GLN A 7 29.42 9.77 2.97
N CYS A 8 28.17 9.58 2.52
CA CYS A 8 27.10 10.33 3.12
C CYS A 8 27.00 9.92 4.60
N PRO A 9 26.87 10.87 5.55
CA PRO A 9 26.54 10.52 6.92
C PRO A 9 25.16 9.85 6.89
N LEU A 10 25.16 8.52 6.88
CA LEU A 10 23.98 7.64 6.82
C LEU A 10 22.98 7.89 7.96
N TRP A 11 23.40 8.66 8.96
CA TRP A 11 22.70 9.08 10.15
C TRP A 11 23.41 10.35 10.62
N PHE A 12 22.71 11.49 10.69
CA PHE A 12 23.30 12.67 11.29
C PHE A 12 23.33 12.47 12.81
N LYS A 13 24.53 12.33 13.39
CA LYS A 13 24.79 12.85 14.74
C LYS A 13 25.13 14.33 14.55
N SER A 14 24.23 15.22 14.95
CA SER A 14 24.58 16.65 15.08
C SER A 14 25.73 16.75 16.10
N PRO A 15 26.83 17.46 15.82
CA PRO A 15 27.93 17.60 16.79
C PRO A 15 27.57 18.42 18.02
N ASN A 16 26.47 19.16 17.99
CA ASN A 16 26.16 20.20 18.98
C ASN A 16 24.81 20.05 19.69
N ASP A 17 24.09 18.95 19.48
CA ASP A 17 22.82 18.75 20.16
C ASP A 17 22.83 17.45 20.94
N ASP A 18 22.42 17.52 22.21
CA ASP A 18 21.89 16.39 22.98
C ASP A 18 20.62 15.77 22.32
N ASP A 19 20.23 16.25 21.12
CA ASP A 19 19.08 15.85 20.30
C ASP A 19 19.31 14.57 19.46
N ASN A 20 19.71 13.48 20.09
CA ASN A 20 19.64 12.14 19.46
C ASN A 20 18.19 11.63 19.32
N ALA A 21 17.20 12.42 19.73
CA ALA A 21 15.78 12.08 19.59
C ALA A 21 15.35 12.20 18.12
N PRO A 22 14.60 11.23 17.59
CA PRO A 22 14.01 11.37 16.27
C PRO A 22 13.13 12.62 16.18
N ILE A 23 13.49 13.50 15.24
CA ILE A 23 12.65 14.66 14.88
C ILE A 23 11.25 14.19 14.48
N SER A 24 10.24 14.76 15.12
CA SER A 24 8.85 14.52 14.76
C SER A 24 8.59 14.90 13.30
N PRO A 25 7.93 14.04 12.50
CA PRO A 25 7.59 14.40 11.13
C PRO A 25 6.64 15.61 11.07
N PRO A 26 6.70 16.41 10.00
CA PRO A 26 5.74 17.48 9.73
C PRO A 26 4.28 17.01 9.75
N LYS A 27 3.32 17.94 9.92
CA LYS A 27 1.89 17.62 10.08
C LYS A 27 1.29 16.87 8.88
N ASP A 28 1.68 17.25 7.66
CA ASP A 28 1.28 16.63 6.39
C ASP A 28 1.79 15.20 6.27
N VAL A 29 3.05 14.94 6.66
CA VAL A 29 3.62 13.59 6.73
C VAL A 29 2.91 12.76 7.79
N LYS A 30 2.67 13.33 8.99
CA LYS A 30 1.91 12.66 10.06
C LYS A 30 0.51 12.29 9.63
N ALA A 31 -0.17 13.13 8.85
CA ALA A 31 -1.53 12.87 8.35
C ALA A 31 -1.61 11.66 7.40
N CYS A 32 -0.49 11.28 6.77
CA CYS A 32 -0.42 10.12 5.88
C CYS A 32 -0.17 8.79 6.63
N ILE A 33 0.26 8.86 7.88
CA ILE A 33 0.60 7.70 8.72
C ILE A 33 -0.63 7.37 9.60
N PRO A 34 -1.19 6.15 9.52
CA PRO A 34 -2.27 5.75 10.40
C PRO A 34 -1.83 5.77 11.88
N ASP A 35 -2.75 6.13 12.77
CA ASP A 35 -2.51 6.16 14.22
C ASP A 35 -2.55 4.74 14.81
N PHE A 36 -1.53 3.93 14.50
CA PHE A 36 -1.43 2.52 14.87
C PHE A 36 -1.64 2.25 16.37
N PRO A 37 -1.16 3.08 17.32
CA PRO A 37 -1.41 2.87 18.74
C PRO A 37 -2.90 2.83 19.13
N LYS A 38 -3.77 3.45 18.34
CA LYS A 38 -5.23 3.40 18.56
C LYS A 38 -5.89 2.17 17.92
N PHE A 39 -5.15 1.31 17.23
CA PHE A 39 -5.72 0.15 16.54
C PHE A 39 -5.82 -1.06 17.47
N GLY A 40 -6.75 -1.95 17.16
CA GLY A 40 -6.95 -3.18 17.92
C GLY A 40 -8.39 -3.68 17.87
N LEU A 41 -8.60 -4.74 18.65
CA LEU A 41 -9.88 -5.46 18.74
C LEU A 41 -11.07 -4.57 19.12
N HIS A 42 -10.82 -3.54 19.93
CA HIS A 42 -11.86 -2.63 20.41
C HIS A 42 -12.49 -1.79 19.28
N ASN A 43 -11.86 -1.73 18.10
CA ASN A 43 -12.41 -1.06 16.91
C ASN A 43 -13.17 -2.02 15.98
N CYS A 44 -13.23 -3.32 16.28
CA CYS A 44 -14.10 -4.24 15.54
C CYS A 44 -15.57 -3.83 15.73
N GLY A 45 -16.38 -3.94 14.66
CA GLY A 45 -17.79 -3.55 14.65
C GLY A 45 -18.06 -2.15 14.09
N ASN A 46 -17.16 -1.19 14.26
CA ASN A 46 -17.34 0.21 13.79
C ASN A 46 -17.00 0.43 12.30
N HIS A 47 -16.38 -0.56 11.65
CA HIS A 47 -15.90 -0.47 10.27
C HIS A 47 -16.85 -1.13 9.27
N ARG A 48 -18.03 -1.55 9.72
CA ARG A 48 -18.98 -2.27 8.88
C ARG A 48 -19.51 -1.35 7.79
N TYR A 49 -19.67 -1.90 6.58
CA TYR A 49 -20.33 -1.18 5.49
C TYR A 49 -21.74 -0.83 5.99
N ASN A 50 -21.98 0.46 6.23
CA ASN A 50 -23.14 1.05 6.89
C ASN A 50 -24.34 0.09 7.10
N THR A 51 -24.50 -0.44 8.30
CA THR A 51 -25.66 -1.27 8.69
C THR A 51 -26.96 -0.49 8.81
N GLU A 52 -26.93 0.86 8.74
CA GLU A 52 -28.13 1.68 8.58
C GLU A 52 -28.73 1.54 7.17
N ASN A 53 -27.96 1.02 6.20
CA ASN A 53 -28.50 0.76 4.88
C ASN A 53 -29.34 -0.52 4.88
N LYS A 54 -30.50 -0.39 4.24
CA LYS A 54 -31.63 -1.32 4.09
C LYS A 54 -31.30 -2.75 3.61
N ASN A 55 -30.05 -3.19 3.60
CA ASN A 55 -29.54 -4.42 2.97
C ASN A 55 -29.17 -5.54 3.95
N ILE A 56 -29.49 -5.42 5.24
CA ILE A 56 -29.32 -6.53 6.21
C ILE A 56 -30.05 -7.79 5.72
N HIS A 57 -31.20 -7.62 5.06
CA HIS A 57 -31.97 -8.71 4.46
C HIS A 57 -31.19 -9.46 3.36
N ILE A 58 -30.27 -8.80 2.63
CA ILE A 58 -29.41 -9.46 1.63
C ILE A 58 -28.44 -10.44 2.32
N TYR A 59 -27.93 -10.09 3.50
CA TYR A 59 -27.12 -11.00 4.31
C TYR A 59 -27.98 -12.17 4.81
N PHE A 60 -29.17 -11.91 5.34
CA PHE A 60 -30.08 -12.99 5.75
C PHE A 60 -30.46 -13.91 4.59
N GLN A 61 -30.71 -13.37 3.40
CA GLN A 61 -31.08 -14.14 2.21
C GLN A 61 -29.90 -14.97 1.68
N ARG A 62 -28.66 -14.45 1.70
CA ARG A 62 -27.45 -15.21 1.36
C ARG A 62 -27.09 -16.27 2.39
N PHE A 63 -27.33 -16.00 3.67
CA PHE A 63 -26.94 -16.85 4.79
C PHE A 63 -28.12 -17.55 5.47
N GLN A 64 -29.26 -17.70 4.78
CA GLN A 64 -30.51 -18.30 5.28
C GLN A 64 -30.31 -19.69 5.90
N ARG A 65 -29.27 -20.43 5.48
CA ARG A 65 -28.90 -21.74 6.07
C ARG A 65 -28.09 -21.66 7.37
N SER A 66 -27.45 -20.53 7.66
CA SER A 66 -26.55 -20.34 8.82
C SER A 66 -27.24 -19.74 10.04
N VAL A 67 -28.38 -19.06 9.84
CA VAL A 67 -29.14 -18.39 10.92
C VAL A 67 -30.00 -19.38 11.72
N LEU A 68 -30.25 -20.58 11.19
CA LEU A 68 -31.26 -21.51 11.73
C LEU A 68 -30.77 -22.50 12.79
N ARG A 69 -29.49 -22.48 13.21
CA ARG A 69 -28.97 -23.44 14.20
C ARG A 69 -28.96 -22.97 15.66
N GLY A 70 -29.50 -21.79 15.98
CA GLY A 70 -29.38 -21.26 17.34
C GLY A 70 -30.43 -20.27 17.84
N GLN A 71 -31.60 -20.12 17.20
CA GLN A 71 -32.63 -19.23 17.73
C GLN A 71 -33.45 -19.92 18.84
N SER A 72 -32.93 -19.85 20.06
CA SER A 72 -33.80 -19.71 21.25
C SER A 72 -34.44 -18.33 21.24
N ARG A 73 -35.73 -18.28 21.56
CA ARG A 73 -36.69 -17.16 21.35
C ARG A 73 -36.48 -15.92 22.24
N ASN A 74 -35.24 -15.55 22.58
CA ASN A 74 -34.96 -14.33 23.33
C ASN A 74 -34.18 -13.32 22.47
N LEU A 75 -34.91 -12.28 22.03
CA LEU A 75 -34.48 -11.17 21.17
C LEU A 75 -33.53 -10.17 21.87
N SER A 76 -32.57 -10.67 22.64
CA SER A 76 -31.41 -9.90 23.14
C SER A 76 -30.07 -10.46 22.66
N GLY A 77 -30.08 -11.57 21.92
CA GLY A 77 -28.87 -12.24 21.42
C GLY A 77 -28.31 -11.57 20.17
N SER A 78 -27.01 -11.27 20.17
CA SER A 78 -26.26 -10.84 18.99
C SER A 78 -26.46 -11.80 17.83
N ILE A 79 -26.84 -11.29 16.64
CA ILE A 79 -26.93 -12.11 15.42
C ILE A 79 -25.56 -12.77 15.18
N GLU A 80 -25.53 -14.09 15.11
CA GLU A 80 -24.33 -14.86 14.76
C GLU A 80 -24.43 -15.33 13.32
N LEU A 81 -23.32 -15.20 12.57
CA LEU A 81 -23.18 -15.76 11.22
C LEU A 81 -21.93 -16.63 11.15
N ALA A 82 -21.92 -17.58 10.22
CA ALA A 82 -20.75 -18.42 9.98
C ALA A 82 -19.67 -17.66 9.21
N CYS A 83 -18.43 -17.70 9.70
CA CYS A 83 -17.27 -17.28 8.93
C CYS A 83 -17.14 -18.13 7.65
N THR A 84 -17.05 -17.51 6.48
CA THR A 84 -16.98 -18.19 5.18
C THR A 84 -15.72 -19.07 5.02
N LYS A 85 -14.66 -18.84 5.81
CA LYS A 85 -13.40 -19.59 5.70
C LYS A 85 -13.25 -20.74 6.69
N CYS A 86 -13.88 -20.66 7.87
CA CYS A 86 -13.73 -21.69 8.91
C CYS A 86 -15.05 -22.24 9.44
N ASN A 87 -16.19 -21.74 8.94
CA ASN A 87 -17.56 -22.10 9.34
C ASN A 87 -17.88 -21.91 10.83
N THR A 88 -16.98 -21.32 11.61
CA THR A 88 -17.23 -20.97 13.01
C THR A 88 -18.32 -19.90 13.07
N LEU A 89 -19.35 -20.15 13.88
CA LEU A 89 -20.36 -19.16 14.23
C LEU A 89 -19.70 -18.04 15.03
N THR A 90 -19.89 -16.81 14.57
CA THR A 90 -19.23 -15.63 15.12
C THR A 90 -20.27 -14.51 15.19
N PRO A 91 -20.32 -13.74 16.29
CA PRO A 91 -21.15 -12.54 16.35
C PRO A 91 -20.88 -11.64 15.17
N LEU A 92 -21.93 -11.07 14.59
CA LEU A 92 -21.83 -10.27 13.38
C LEU A 92 -20.91 -9.06 13.53
N SER A 93 -20.82 -8.49 14.74
CA SER A 93 -19.88 -7.42 15.11
C SER A 93 -18.41 -7.82 15.02
N HIS A 94 -18.10 -9.11 15.00
CA HIS A 94 -16.73 -9.66 14.94
C HIS A 94 -16.38 -10.24 13.56
N LEU A 95 -17.29 -10.15 12.59
CA LEU A 95 -17.04 -10.53 11.20
C LEU A 95 -16.64 -9.31 10.37
N HIS A 96 -15.78 -9.55 9.38
CA HIS A 96 -15.25 -8.53 8.47
C HIS A 96 -15.70 -8.84 7.06
N ASP A 97 -16.26 -7.84 6.38
CA ASP A 97 -16.77 -7.96 5.02
C ASP A 97 -15.62 -7.79 4.01
N LEU A 98 -15.40 -8.80 3.17
CA LEU A 98 -14.51 -8.67 2.02
C LEU A 98 -15.29 -8.20 0.78
N PRO A 99 -14.67 -7.44 -0.15
CA PRO A 99 -15.35 -6.96 -1.36
C PRO A 99 -15.93 -8.05 -2.26
N CYS A 100 -15.41 -9.28 -2.20
CA CYS A 100 -15.97 -10.43 -2.93
C CYS A 100 -17.27 -10.98 -2.30
N GLY A 101 -17.68 -10.48 -1.14
CA GLY A 101 -18.86 -10.93 -0.39
C GLY A 101 -18.58 -11.97 0.71
N ASP A 102 -17.33 -12.39 0.89
CA ASP A 102 -16.94 -13.30 1.97
C ASP A 102 -16.99 -12.58 3.33
N LEU A 103 -17.46 -13.29 4.35
CA LEU A 103 -17.43 -12.86 5.75
C LEU A 103 -16.32 -13.60 6.49
N VAL A 104 -15.36 -12.88 7.06
CA VAL A 104 -14.23 -13.51 7.77
C VAL A 104 -14.18 -13.09 9.22
N CYS A 105 -14.06 -14.07 10.12
CA CYS A 105 -13.71 -13.81 11.50
C CYS A 105 -12.27 -13.28 11.59
N LEU A 106 -11.93 -12.63 12.71
CA LEU A 106 -10.59 -12.08 12.90
C LEU A 106 -9.47 -13.12 12.76
N VAL A 107 -9.68 -14.35 13.25
CA VAL A 107 -8.70 -15.43 13.11
C VAL A 107 -8.41 -15.72 11.64
N CYS A 108 -9.46 -15.77 10.81
CA CYS A 108 -9.32 -15.98 9.38
C CYS A 108 -8.74 -14.75 8.66
N LEU A 109 -9.06 -13.54 9.11
CA LEU A 109 -8.44 -12.30 8.61
C LEU A 109 -6.92 -12.31 8.87
N ARG A 110 -6.49 -12.66 10.08
CA ARG A 110 -5.06 -12.80 10.40
C ARG A 110 -4.39 -13.88 9.56
N ARG A 111 -5.06 -15.00 9.28
CA ARG A 111 -4.56 -16.03 8.34
C ARG A 111 -4.48 -15.54 6.89
N LEU A 112 -5.35 -14.63 6.46
CA LEU A 112 -5.24 -14.00 5.14
C LEU A 112 -4.03 -13.07 5.10
N ILE A 113 -3.80 -12.28 6.15
CA ILE A 113 -2.64 -11.39 6.26
C ILE A 113 -1.32 -12.19 6.32
N ALA A 114 -1.27 -13.29 7.08
CA ALA A 114 -0.15 -14.21 7.08
C ALA A 114 0.17 -14.75 5.68
N ARG A 115 -0.87 -15.06 4.89
CA ARG A 115 -0.72 -15.47 3.48
C ARG A 115 -0.18 -14.34 2.60
N VAL A 116 -0.51 -13.08 2.85
CA VAL A 116 0.08 -11.94 2.12
C VAL A 116 1.60 -11.93 2.31
N TYR A 117 2.10 -12.05 3.54
CA TYR A 117 3.54 -12.13 3.81
C TYR A 117 4.19 -13.30 3.08
N ALA A 118 3.59 -14.49 3.17
CA ALA A 118 4.11 -15.69 2.50
C ALA A 118 4.14 -15.51 0.97
N ASN A 119 3.09 -14.95 0.38
CA ASN A 119 3.02 -14.72 -1.06
C ASN A 119 4.06 -13.69 -1.54
N ILE A 120 4.28 -12.60 -0.79
CA ILE A 120 5.33 -11.63 -1.12
C ILE A 120 6.71 -12.31 -1.06
N ALA A 121 6.99 -13.07 -0.01
CA ALA A 121 8.26 -13.78 0.13
C ALA A 121 8.50 -14.81 -0.99
N GLN A 122 7.47 -15.51 -1.42
CA GLN A 122 7.55 -16.51 -2.50
C GLN A 122 7.66 -15.87 -3.88
N ASN A 123 6.94 -14.77 -4.12
CA ASN A 123 6.79 -14.16 -5.44
C ASN A 123 7.63 -12.89 -5.64
N TRP A 124 8.57 -12.57 -4.75
CA TRP A 124 9.28 -11.28 -4.76
C TRP A 124 9.92 -10.92 -6.11
N ARG A 125 10.49 -11.90 -6.84
CA ARG A 125 11.07 -11.68 -8.18
C ARG A 125 10.02 -11.31 -9.21
N ALA A 126 8.90 -12.03 -9.22
CA ALA A 126 7.79 -11.78 -10.13
C ALA A 126 7.13 -10.43 -9.81
N ILE A 127 6.90 -10.13 -8.53
CA ILE A 127 6.41 -8.83 -8.08
C ILE A 127 7.32 -7.71 -8.58
N ARG A 128 8.63 -7.86 -8.39
CA ARG A 128 9.60 -6.86 -8.84
C ARG A 128 9.57 -6.67 -10.36
N HIS A 129 9.55 -7.76 -11.11
CA HIS A 129 9.47 -7.70 -12.57
C HIS A 129 8.20 -6.97 -13.03
N THR A 130 7.04 -7.37 -12.50
CA THR A 130 5.74 -6.73 -12.80
C THR A 130 5.75 -5.24 -12.48
N ARG A 131 6.39 -4.83 -11.38
CA ARG A 131 6.51 -3.41 -11.02
C ARG A 131 7.40 -2.62 -11.95
N ASN A 132 8.52 -3.21 -12.39
CA ASN A 132 9.38 -2.56 -13.38
C ASN A 132 8.63 -2.35 -14.70
N GLN A 133 7.75 -3.29 -15.09
CA GLN A 133 6.89 -3.13 -16.26
C GLN A 133 5.88 -1.99 -16.08
N ILE A 134 5.20 -1.92 -14.92
CA ILE A 134 4.27 -0.81 -14.60
C ILE A 134 5.00 0.53 -14.69
N ASP A 135 6.17 0.66 -14.05
CA ASP A 135 6.95 1.91 -14.03
C ASP A 135 7.52 2.29 -15.41
N GLN A 136 7.73 1.32 -16.31
CA GLN A 136 8.06 1.59 -17.71
C GLN A 136 6.86 2.12 -18.49
N LEU A 137 5.67 1.52 -18.32
CA LEU A 137 4.45 1.95 -18.99
C LEU A 137 3.96 3.32 -18.48
N GLU A 138 4.05 3.59 -17.17
CA GLU A 138 3.73 4.90 -16.59
C GLU A 138 4.62 6.01 -17.16
N ARG A 139 5.91 5.73 -17.39
CA ARG A 139 6.80 6.67 -18.07
C ARG A 139 6.41 6.90 -19.53
N GLN A 140 6.05 5.85 -20.26
CA GLN A 140 5.56 5.99 -21.63
C GLN A 140 4.26 6.79 -21.72
N LEU A 141 3.34 6.60 -20.77
CA LEU A 141 2.11 7.39 -20.67
C LEU A 141 2.43 8.86 -20.43
N HIS A 142 3.33 9.16 -19.49
CA HIS A 142 3.75 10.53 -19.21
C HIS A 142 4.44 11.23 -20.39
N ASP A 143 5.35 10.52 -21.08
CA ASP A 143 6.04 11.03 -22.26
C ASP A 143 5.04 11.28 -23.41
N ALA A 144 4.00 10.45 -23.54
CA ALA A 144 2.94 10.64 -24.54
C ALA A 144 2.03 11.84 -24.24
N GLU A 145 1.83 12.18 -22.97
CA GLU A 145 1.10 13.38 -22.55
C GLU A 145 1.90 14.67 -22.78
N ILE A 146 3.22 14.64 -22.57
CA ILE A 146 4.12 15.79 -22.77
C ILE A 146 4.50 15.96 -24.25
N GLY A 147 4.62 14.86 -25.00
CA GLY A 147 5.00 14.82 -26.41
C GLY A 147 3.91 15.18 -27.42
N GLY A 148 2.82 15.83 -27.00
CA GLY A 148 1.88 16.46 -27.93
C GLY A 148 2.57 17.64 -28.61
N ASP A 149 3.05 17.45 -29.85
CA ASP A 149 3.86 18.39 -30.62
C ASP A 149 3.44 19.87 -30.45
N PRO A 150 4.35 20.77 -30.04
CA PRO A 150 4.21 22.18 -30.41
C PRO A 150 4.41 22.25 -31.93
N GLU A 151 3.33 22.42 -32.67
CA GLU A 151 3.36 22.71 -34.10
C GLU A 151 4.25 23.96 -34.31
N GLU A 152 5.51 23.76 -34.71
CA GLU A 152 6.43 24.81 -35.12
C GLU A 152 5.84 25.48 -36.37
N THR A 153 5.03 26.52 -36.20
CA THR A 153 4.74 27.45 -37.29
C THR A 153 6.01 28.26 -37.58
N PRO A 154 6.54 28.26 -38.82
CA PRO A 154 7.59 29.18 -39.21
C PRO A 154 7.04 30.61 -39.11
N SER A 155 7.78 31.46 -38.43
CA SER A 155 7.54 32.89 -38.33
C SER A 155 7.45 33.52 -39.72
N ASN A 156 6.26 33.93 -40.14
CA ASN A 156 6.09 35.04 -41.08
C ASN A 156 4.95 35.93 -40.61
N GLY A 157 5.28 37.20 -40.42
CA GLY A 157 4.50 38.16 -39.66
C GLY A 157 3.10 38.43 -40.21
N ARG A 158 2.11 38.37 -39.32
CA ARG A 158 1.07 39.38 -39.10
C ARG A 158 0.13 38.88 -38.01
N ALA A 159 -0.01 39.69 -36.96
CA ALA A 159 -0.91 39.44 -35.85
C ALA A 159 -2.37 39.29 -36.34
N LYS A 160 -2.89 38.06 -36.28
CA LYS A 160 -4.32 37.76 -36.41
C LYS A 160 -4.71 36.91 -35.21
N LYS A 161 -5.67 37.39 -34.41
CA LYS A 161 -6.29 36.69 -33.28
C LYS A 161 -6.70 35.27 -33.71
N ARG A 162 -5.88 34.25 -33.41
CA ARG A 162 -6.29 32.85 -33.50
C ARG A 162 -7.01 32.50 -32.21
N ARG A 163 -8.27 32.11 -32.32
CA ARG A 163 -8.96 31.33 -31.28
C ARG A 163 -8.06 30.14 -30.95
N LEU A 164 -7.76 29.93 -29.67
CA LEU A 164 -7.14 28.71 -29.14
C LEU A 164 -8.05 27.52 -29.48
N SER A 165 -7.82 26.90 -30.63
CA SER A 165 -8.28 25.54 -30.88
C SER A 165 -7.26 24.59 -30.28
N TRP A 166 -7.70 23.82 -29.29
CA TRP A 166 -6.93 22.70 -28.74
C TRP A 166 -6.45 21.79 -29.90
N PRO A 167 -5.21 21.28 -29.85
CA PRO A 167 -4.76 20.32 -30.84
C PRO A 167 -5.71 19.13 -30.85
N LYS A 168 -6.16 18.72 -32.04
CA LYS A 168 -6.89 17.47 -32.20
C LYS A 168 -5.92 16.33 -31.90
N ILE A 169 -5.97 15.80 -30.68
CA ILE A 169 -5.32 14.54 -30.33
C ILE A 169 -5.76 13.53 -31.40
N SER A 170 -4.80 12.97 -32.14
CA SER A 170 -5.12 12.04 -33.22
C SER A 170 -5.86 10.81 -32.65
N ALA A 171 -6.79 10.23 -33.40
CA ALA A 171 -7.46 9.00 -32.97
C ALA A 171 -6.47 7.86 -32.66
N PHE A 172 -5.29 7.88 -33.28
CA PHE A 172 -4.22 6.90 -33.09
C PHE A 172 -3.51 7.07 -31.73
N THR A 173 -3.29 8.30 -31.28
CA THR A 173 -2.75 8.61 -29.94
C THR A 173 -3.73 8.22 -28.83
N ASN A 174 -5.04 8.36 -29.06
CA ASN A 174 -6.07 7.90 -28.10
C ASN A 174 -6.08 6.37 -27.98
N ILE A 175 -6.06 5.62 -29.09
CA ILE A 175 -6.04 4.15 -29.05
C ILE A 175 -4.77 3.62 -28.37
N ARG A 176 -3.61 4.25 -28.60
CA ARG A 176 -2.36 3.87 -27.95
C ARG A 176 -2.42 4.13 -26.44
N HIS A 177 -2.96 5.28 -26.02
CA HIS A 177 -3.13 5.62 -24.61
C HIS A 177 -4.05 4.63 -23.88
N GLU A 178 -5.23 4.34 -24.46
CA GLU A 178 -6.19 3.37 -23.89
C GLU A 178 -5.59 1.96 -23.73
N ASN A 179 -4.76 1.52 -24.69
CA ASN A 179 -4.09 0.23 -24.61
C ASN A 179 -3.03 0.19 -23.48
N LEU A 180 -2.24 1.26 -23.33
CA LEU A 180 -1.25 1.39 -22.26
C LEU A 180 -1.93 1.41 -20.88
N GLU A 181 -3.02 2.18 -20.72
CA GLU A 181 -3.80 2.21 -19.48
C GLU A 181 -4.37 0.83 -19.13
N LYS A 182 -4.90 0.11 -20.12
CA LYS A 182 -5.42 -1.25 -19.93
C LYS A 182 -4.32 -2.23 -19.51
N GLU A 183 -3.13 -2.11 -20.09
CA GLU A 183 -1.98 -2.93 -19.73
C GLU A 183 -1.49 -2.63 -18.30
N CYS A 184 -1.34 -1.34 -17.94
CA CYS A 184 -1.07 -0.89 -16.58
C CYS A 184 -2.07 -1.44 -15.56
N PHE A 185 -3.36 -1.41 -15.90
CA PHE A 185 -4.43 -1.95 -15.06
C PHE A 185 -4.28 -3.47 -14.85
N ASN A 186 -3.99 -4.22 -15.92
CA ASN A 186 -3.80 -5.67 -15.85
C ASN A 186 -2.57 -6.05 -15.03
N LEU A 187 -1.46 -5.35 -15.20
CA LEU A 187 -0.24 -5.55 -14.41
C LEU A 187 -0.47 -5.19 -12.94
N SER A 188 -1.21 -4.12 -12.66
CA SER A 188 -1.59 -3.75 -11.28
C SER A 188 -2.46 -4.82 -10.63
N LYS A 189 -3.40 -5.42 -11.36
CA LYS A 189 -4.19 -6.56 -10.89
C LYS A 189 -3.29 -7.77 -10.59
N ARG A 190 -2.39 -8.11 -11.52
CA ARG A 190 -1.43 -9.21 -11.36
C ARG A 190 -0.51 -9.01 -10.15
N LEU A 191 -0.08 -7.77 -9.91
CA LEU A 191 0.73 -7.41 -8.76
C LEU A 191 0.01 -7.70 -7.43
N LEU A 192 -1.28 -7.35 -7.34
CA LEU A 192 -2.09 -7.66 -6.17
C LEU A 192 -2.30 -9.17 -5.99
N GLU A 193 -2.48 -9.92 -7.08
CA GLU A 193 -2.58 -11.38 -7.03
C GLU A 193 -1.29 -12.02 -6.52
N LEU A 194 -0.13 -11.62 -7.06
CA LEU A 194 1.18 -12.10 -6.63
C LEU A 194 1.49 -11.77 -5.17
N ALA A 195 1.01 -10.63 -4.68
CA ALA A 195 1.13 -10.24 -3.27
C ALA A 195 0.12 -10.95 -2.36
N GLY A 196 -0.80 -11.76 -2.90
CA GLY A 196 -1.85 -12.41 -2.12
C GLY A 196 -2.90 -11.43 -1.58
N LEU A 197 -3.06 -10.26 -2.20
CA LEU A 197 -4.00 -9.19 -1.80
C LEU A 197 -5.38 -9.33 -2.47
N THR A 198 -5.66 -10.47 -3.09
CA THR A 198 -6.93 -10.77 -3.77
C THR A 198 -7.65 -11.96 -3.16
N CYS A 199 -8.98 -11.93 -3.17
CA CYS A 199 -9.87 -13.05 -2.85
C CYS A 199 -10.91 -13.17 -3.96
N CYS A 200 -11.13 -14.38 -4.49
CA CYS A 200 -12.07 -14.65 -5.58
C CYS A 200 -11.84 -13.74 -6.82
N GLY A 201 -10.58 -13.43 -7.14
CA GLY A 201 -10.21 -12.56 -8.27
C GLY A 201 -10.43 -11.05 -8.04
N VAL A 202 -10.87 -10.64 -6.84
CA VAL A 202 -11.12 -9.24 -6.46
C VAL A 202 -10.13 -8.80 -5.37
N SER A 203 -9.68 -7.54 -5.40
CA SER A 203 -8.88 -6.97 -4.31
C SER A 203 -9.60 -7.09 -2.97
N MET A 204 -8.93 -7.65 -1.97
CA MET A 204 -9.49 -7.77 -0.62
C MET A 204 -9.64 -6.43 0.11
N ARG A 205 -8.95 -5.38 -0.36
CA ARG A 205 -8.94 -4.04 0.28
C ARG A 205 -8.69 -4.09 1.80
N LEU A 206 -7.78 -4.96 2.27
CA LEU A 206 -7.52 -5.16 3.71
C LEU A 206 -7.07 -3.87 4.43
N GLY A 207 -6.66 -2.83 3.70
CA GLY A 207 -6.35 -1.51 4.24
C GLY A 207 -7.52 -0.87 5.02
N ARG A 208 -8.76 -1.23 4.68
CA ARG A 208 -9.97 -0.78 5.41
C ARG A 208 -10.13 -1.45 6.78
N LEU A 209 -9.43 -2.55 7.00
CA LEU A 209 -9.54 -3.38 8.20
C LEU A 209 -8.35 -3.17 9.15
N LEU A 210 -7.44 -2.23 8.85
CA LEU A 210 -6.24 -1.96 9.66
C LEU A 210 -6.57 -1.64 11.12
N ALA A 211 -7.63 -0.86 11.35
CA ALA A 211 -8.04 -0.45 12.70
C ALA A 211 -8.42 -1.62 13.62
N CYS A 212 -8.77 -2.78 13.05
CA CYS A 212 -9.18 -4.00 13.77
C CYS A 212 -8.00 -4.89 14.15
N LEU A 213 -6.82 -4.61 13.61
CA LEU A 213 -5.62 -5.42 13.80
C LEU A 213 -4.80 -4.87 14.97
N PRO A 214 -3.99 -5.71 15.63
CA PRO A 214 -2.97 -5.22 16.55
C PRO A 214 -2.08 -4.16 15.87
N PRO A 215 -1.60 -3.14 16.61
CA PRO A 215 -0.82 -2.04 16.06
C PRO A 215 0.32 -2.48 15.13
N GLU A 216 1.06 -3.52 15.52
CA GLU A 216 2.21 -4.05 14.77
C GLU A 216 1.75 -4.69 13.46
N THR A 217 0.70 -5.52 13.51
CA THR A 217 0.16 -6.17 12.31
C THR A 217 -0.44 -5.15 11.34
N ALA A 218 -1.09 -4.12 11.87
CA ALA A 218 -1.64 -3.04 11.06
C ALA A 218 -0.53 -2.21 10.39
N ARG A 219 0.52 -1.85 11.14
CA ARG A 219 1.69 -1.15 10.60
C ARG A 219 2.34 -1.93 9.48
N ASP A 220 2.61 -3.21 9.70
CA ASP A 220 3.33 -4.04 8.74
C ASP A 220 2.47 -4.28 7.48
N LEU A 221 1.16 -4.49 7.62
CA LEU A 221 0.24 -4.58 6.48
C LEU A 221 0.09 -3.25 5.74
N TRP A 222 0.07 -2.12 6.45
CA TRP A 222 0.08 -0.79 5.83
C TRP A 222 1.37 -0.58 5.03
N LEU A 223 2.53 -0.94 5.58
CA LEU A 223 3.80 -0.90 4.86
C LEU A 223 3.80 -1.80 3.63
N ILE A 224 3.17 -2.97 3.67
CA ILE A 224 2.95 -3.80 2.48
C ILE A 224 2.18 -3.02 1.41
N PHE A 225 1.08 -2.37 1.79
CA PHE A 225 0.28 -1.60 0.84
C PHE A 225 1.07 -0.46 0.22
N GLN A 226 1.83 0.29 1.03
CA GLN A 226 2.69 1.34 0.52
C GLN A 226 3.78 0.76 -0.38
N TRP A 227 4.43 -0.32 0.04
CA TRP A 227 5.47 -0.98 -0.75
C TRP A 227 4.94 -1.44 -2.10
N VAL A 228 3.76 -2.06 -2.17
CA VAL A 228 3.15 -2.50 -3.43
C VAL A 228 2.81 -1.33 -4.35
N LYS A 229 2.38 -0.19 -3.79
CA LYS A 229 1.90 0.98 -4.56
C LYS A 229 2.99 1.96 -4.94
N ASP A 230 3.99 2.15 -4.09
CA ASP A 230 5.03 3.15 -4.30
C ASP A 230 5.85 2.77 -5.54
N PRO A 231 6.17 3.71 -6.42
CA PRO A 231 6.98 3.39 -7.59
C PRO A 231 8.41 3.03 -7.15
N PRO A 232 9.12 2.14 -7.89
CA PRO A 232 10.44 1.64 -7.50
C PRO A 232 11.44 2.74 -7.11
N TYR A 233 11.46 3.86 -7.83
CA TYR A 233 12.38 4.97 -7.59
C TYR A 233 12.12 5.75 -6.29
N ARG A 234 10.92 5.62 -5.68
CA ARG A 234 10.58 6.24 -4.38
C ARG A 234 10.75 5.32 -3.20
N GLN A 235 11.04 4.04 -3.44
CA GLN A 235 11.26 3.09 -2.37
C GLN A 235 12.56 3.39 -1.64
N ARG A 236 12.50 3.38 -0.31
CA ARG A 236 13.66 3.60 0.56
C ARG A 236 13.66 2.57 1.68
N VAL A 237 14.83 2.36 2.25
CA VAL A 237 15.03 1.59 3.48
C VAL A 237 15.54 2.52 4.57
N CYS A 238 15.19 2.24 5.81
CA CYS A 238 15.68 2.94 6.96
C CYS A 238 17.19 2.75 7.08
N ALA A 239 17.92 3.85 7.19
CA ALA A 239 19.38 3.85 7.30
C ALA A 239 19.90 3.54 8.70
N TRP A 240 19.01 3.38 9.69
CA TRP A 240 19.40 2.99 11.04
C TRP A 240 20.00 1.57 11.03
N PRO A 241 21.19 1.33 11.63
CA PRO A 241 21.97 0.09 11.46
C PRO A 241 21.25 -1.22 11.83
N ASP A 242 20.27 -1.13 12.71
CA ASP A 242 19.48 -2.22 13.27
C ASP A 242 18.08 -2.32 12.66
N CYS A 243 17.58 -1.26 12.03
CA CYS A 243 16.23 -1.21 11.49
C CYS A 243 16.12 -1.83 10.10
N GLY A 244 16.71 -1.20 9.08
CA GLY A 244 16.62 -1.66 7.68
C GLY A 244 15.19 -1.76 7.10
N ALA A 245 14.17 -1.28 7.82
CA ALA A 245 12.78 -1.41 7.42
C ALA A 245 12.46 -0.56 6.19
N TYR A 246 11.46 -0.99 5.41
CA TYR A 246 10.91 -0.18 4.33
C TYR A 246 10.36 1.15 4.85
N ILE A 247 10.61 2.24 4.12
CA ILE A 247 9.99 3.54 4.36
C ILE A 247 9.05 3.87 3.21
N ALA A 248 7.78 4.11 3.53
CA ALA A 248 6.77 4.52 2.56
C ALA A 248 7.09 5.89 1.94
N ALA A 249 6.78 6.07 0.66
CA ALA A 249 7.08 7.32 -0.04
C ALA A 249 6.37 8.54 0.57
N CYS A 250 5.20 8.34 1.19
CA CYS A 250 4.47 9.37 1.90
C CYS A 250 5.11 9.80 3.23
N CYS A 251 6.11 9.07 3.73
CA CYS A 251 6.87 9.42 4.93
C CYS A 251 8.03 10.40 4.64
N ARG A 252 8.05 11.03 3.46
CA ARG A 252 9.10 11.91 2.96
C ARG A 252 8.70 13.39 3.12
N TRP A 253 9.63 14.24 3.55
CA TRP A 253 9.50 15.70 3.47
C TRP A 253 10.79 16.38 3.05
N ASP A 254 10.66 17.57 2.49
CA ASP A 254 11.75 18.43 2.06
C ASP A 254 12.36 19.16 3.27
N VAL A 255 13.69 19.19 3.36
CA VAL A 255 14.45 19.97 4.35
C VAL A 255 15.34 21.04 3.71
N GLY A 256 14.99 21.48 2.50
CA GLY A 256 15.66 22.55 1.76
C GLY A 256 16.98 22.07 1.16
N ALA A 257 18.03 22.86 1.34
CA ALA A 257 19.35 22.59 0.76
C ALA A 257 19.97 21.23 1.19
N SER A 258 19.45 20.62 2.28
CA SER A 258 19.87 19.30 2.76
C SER A 258 19.13 18.13 2.11
N GLY A 259 18.27 18.38 1.12
CA GLY A 259 17.52 17.36 0.38
C GLY A 259 16.26 16.88 1.12
N TYR A 260 15.98 15.57 1.02
CA TYR A 260 14.80 14.98 1.65
C TYR A 260 15.12 14.23 2.94
N ARG A 261 14.17 14.24 3.87
CA ARG A 261 14.13 13.36 5.05
C ARG A 261 12.98 12.37 4.96
N TYR A 262 13.17 11.25 5.63
CA TYR A 262 12.30 10.08 5.62
C TYR A 262 12.06 9.60 7.04
N HIS A 263 10.81 9.42 7.43
CA HIS A 263 10.45 8.95 8.77
C HIS A 263 10.14 7.45 8.74
N CYS A 264 10.80 6.68 9.58
CA CYS A 264 10.58 5.24 9.68
C CYS A 264 9.53 4.92 10.76
N VAL A 265 8.36 4.44 10.35
CA VAL A 265 7.29 4.07 11.29
C VAL A 265 7.59 2.82 12.14
N VAL A 266 8.69 2.10 11.84
CA VAL A 266 9.10 0.90 12.59
C VAL A 266 9.96 1.28 13.79
N CYS A 267 11.09 1.98 13.58
CA CYS A 267 11.98 2.42 14.66
C CYS A 267 11.69 3.84 15.16
N GLN A 268 10.74 4.56 14.54
CA GLN A 268 10.45 5.98 14.77
C GLN A 268 11.61 6.93 14.42
N GLY A 269 12.73 6.41 13.92
CA GLY A 269 13.90 7.17 13.49
C GLY A 269 13.72 7.87 12.15
N ASN A 270 14.64 8.78 11.82
CA ASN A 270 14.67 9.50 10.55
C ASN A 270 15.90 9.11 9.72
N SER A 271 15.77 9.13 8.39
CA SER A 271 16.83 8.90 7.40
C SER A 271 16.90 10.08 6.41
N GLN A 272 18.09 10.41 5.89
CA GLN A 272 18.27 11.43 4.84
C GLN A 272 18.38 10.77 3.45
N ASP A 273 18.17 11.51 2.37
CA ASP A 273 18.03 11.01 0.99
C ASP A 273 19.21 10.19 0.46
N CYS A 274 20.40 10.32 1.06
CA CYS A 274 21.54 9.45 0.76
C CYS A 274 21.46 8.05 1.38
N SER A 275 20.37 7.75 2.10
CA SER A 275 20.00 6.40 2.48
C SER A 275 19.70 5.59 1.22
N ARG A 276 20.67 4.75 0.86
CA ARG A 276 20.66 3.72 -0.20
C ARG A 276 19.33 3.64 -0.94
N THR A 277 19.28 4.14 -2.19
CA THR A 277 18.34 3.57 -3.17
C THR A 277 18.51 2.07 -3.05
N ILE A 278 17.43 1.33 -2.78
CA ILE A 278 17.51 -0.13 -2.61
C ILE A 278 18.22 -0.65 -3.86
N GLU A 279 19.50 -1.05 -3.72
CA GLU A 279 20.23 -1.63 -4.84
C GLU A 279 19.36 -2.76 -5.36
N GLN A 280 19.31 -2.94 -6.69
CA GLN A 280 18.30 -3.80 -7.27
C GLN A 280 18.22 -5.15 -6.50
N GLU A 281 19.32 -5.77 -6.11
CA GLU A 281 19.31 -7.04 -5.38
C GLU A 281 18.70 -7.04 -3.95
N GLN A 282 18.52 -5.87 -3.31
CA GLN A 282 18.09 -5.71 -1.90
C GLN A 282 16.57 -5.65 -1.68
N THR A 283 15.74 -5.85 -2.71
CA THR A 283 14.26 -5.76 -2.66
C THR A 283 13.57 -6.95 -1.96
N ARG A 284 14.12 -7.48 -0.86
CA ARG A 284 13.43 -8.46 -0.02
C ARG A 284 12.54 -7.70 0.97
N PHE A 285 11.25 -7.67 0.70
CA PHE A 285 10.24 -7.25 1.66
C PHE A 285 9.73 -8.47 2.45
N PRO A 286 9.55 -8.41 3.80
CA PRO A 286 10.01 -7.39 4.74
C PRO A 286 11.23 -7.86 5.54
N TYR A 287 12.19 -6.97 5.79
CA TYR A 287 12.97 -7.06 7.00
C TYR A 287 11.99 -6.83 8.18
N LEU A 288 11.52 -7.93 8.76
CA LEU A 288 11.05 -7.93 10.14
C LEU A 288 12.22 -7.46 11.02
N PRO A 289 11.96 -6.72 12.11
CA PRO A 289 13.02 -6.25 13.01
C PRO A 289 13.97 -7.40 13.37
N LYS A 290 15.29 -7.13 13.36
CA LYS A 290 16.31 -8.08 13.84
C LYS A 290 15.86 -8.63 15.20
N GLY A 291 15.52 -9.92 15.26
CA GLY A 291 15.06 -10.58 16.50
C GLY A 291 13.71 -11.31 16.42
N GLN A 292 12.90 -11.13 15.37
CA GLN A 292 11.84 -12.10 15.08
C GLN A 292 12.37 -13.22 14.17
N PRO A 293 12.09 -14.50 14.47
CA PRO A 293 12.55 -15.60 13.64
C PRO A 293 12.02 -15.38 12.23
N ALA A 294 12.95 -15.11 11.31
CA ALA A 294 12.65 -15.14 9.90
C ALA A 294 12.00 -16.50 9.62
N LEU A 295 10.81 -16.51 9.03
CA LEU A 295 10.22 -17.70 8.42
C LEU A 295 10.99 -18.07 7.15
N THR A 296 12.32 -18.18 7.26
CA THR A 296 13.18 -18.93 6.35
C THR A 296 13.46 -20.28 6.99
N PRO A 297 13.27 -21.39 6.26
CA PRO A 297 13.74 -22.69 6.73
C PRO A 297 15.25 -22.59 6.92
N ALA A 298 15.73 -23.17 8.03
CA ALA A 298 17.14 -23.38 8.28
C ALA A 298 17.80 -23.98 7.04
N ARG A 299 18.94 -23.41 6.64
CA ARG A 299 19.97 -24.16 5.93
C ARG A 299 21.00 -24.56 6.95
#